data_AF-A0A820H8C4-F1
#
_entry.id   AF-A0A820H8C4-F1
#
_cell.length_a   1.000
_cell.length_b   1.000
_cell.length_c   1.000
_cell.angle_alpha   90.00
_cell.angle_beta   90.00
_cell.angle_gamma   90.00
#
_symmetry.space_group_name_H-M   'P 1'
#
loop_
_entity.id
_entity.type
_entity.pdbx_description
1 polymer ?
#
loop_
_entity_poly.entity_id
_entity_poly.type
_entity_poly.pdbx_seq_one_letter_code
_entity_poly.pdbx_strand_id
1 'polypeptide(L)'
;LSKKIVGIYSAEIGGANGLMGLLVAANKQILCIDGDAMGRAFPCLTQFLPFIHGLPVTPSCLCDVRGETVICTDDIISTSQELEDVFRKECTKRGLCVGVASPPITGEQLQKNILHHSLSRAWFLGEAKFNHRIDAIQAVARAGHGRVLISNGKVINIERHTTGGFVRGHVFIETG
;
A
#
# COMPACT_ATOMS: atom_id res chain seq x y z
N LEU A 1 22.47 11.65 -0.74
CA LEU A 1 22.14 11.55 -2.19
C LEU A 1 21.98 12.95 -2.76
N SER A 2 22.89 13.41 -3.64
CA SER A 2 22.84 14.75 -4.26
C SER A 2 21.91 14.81 -5.49
N LYS A 3 20.85 14.00 -5.50
CA LYS A 3 19.89 13.90 -6.61
C LYS A 3 18.52 14.41 -6.17
N LYS A 4 17.85 15.13 -7.06
CA LYS A 4 16.50 15.65 -6.83
C LYS A 4 15.48 14.51 -6.91
N ILE A 5 14.56 14.44 -5.94
CA ILE A 5 13.37 13.59 -6.04
C ILE A 5 12.39 14.23 -7.02
N VAL A 6 12.02 13.50 -8.07
CA VAL A 6 11.15 14.00 -9.16
C VAL A 6 9.78 13.35 -9.19
N GLY A 7 9.56 12.30 -8.38
CA GLY A 7 8.26 11.64 -8.30
C GLY A 7 8.15 10.73 -7.09
N ILE A 8 6.91 10.26 -6.86
CA ILE A 8 6.53 9.36 -5.78
C ILE A 8 5.53 8.33 -6.31
N TYR A 9 5.61 7.10 -5.82
CA TYR A 9 4.63 6.03 -6.04
C TYR A 9 4.10 5.55 -4.68
N SER A 10 2.91 4.96 -4.68
CA SER A 10 2.29 4.47 -3.45
C SER A 10 2.96 3.18 -2.96
N ALA A 11 2.96 2.93 -1.66
CA ALA A 11 3.49 1.68 -1.13
C ALA A 11 2.64 0.47 -1.54
N GLU A 12 1.32 0.64 -1.48
CA GLU A 12 0.31 -0.33 -1.88
C GLU A 12 -0.91 0.36 -2.49
N ILE A 13 -1.70 -0.36 -3.29
CA ILE A 13 -2.94 0.13 -3.89
C ILE A 13 -4.19 -0.29 -3.09
N GLY A 14 -4.31 0.22 -1.88
CA GLY A 14 -5.45 -0.06 -0.99
C GLY A 14 -5.74 1.07 -0.01
N GLY A 15 -7.02 1.26 0.32
CA GLY A 15 -7.47 2.21 1.35
C GLY A 15 -6.83 3.60 1.22
N ALA A 16 -6.38 4.16 2.35
CA ALA A 16 -5.71 5.46 2.38
C ALA A 16 -4.32 5.43 1.70
N ASN A 17 -3.58 4.32 1.79
CA ASN A 17 -2.24 4.19 1.22
C ASN A 17 -2.23 4.38 -0.29
N GLY A 18 -3.26 3.90 -0.99
CA GLY A 18 -3.44 4.11 -2.43
C GLY A 18 -3.60 5.58 -2.83
N LEU A 19 -4.12 6.43 -1.93
CA LEU A 19 -4.33 7.86 -2.17
C LEU A 19 -3.15 8.73 -1.74
N MET A 20 -2.31 8.25 -0.81
CA MET A 20 -1.21 9.05 -0.24
C MET A 20 -0.20 9.51 -1.30
N GLY A 21 0.09 8.68 -2.31
CA GLY A 21 0.98 9.07 -3.41
C GLY A 21 0.49 10.31 -4.16
N LEU A 22 -0.82 10.41 -4.43
CA LEU A 22 -1.43 11.56 -5.08
C LEU A 22 -1.32 12.83 -4.22
N LEU A 23 -1.62 12.70 -2.92
CA LEU A 23 -1.59 13.82 -1.98
C LEU A 23 -0.17 14.37 -1.81
N VAL A 24 0.82 13.49 -1.64
CA VAL A 24 2.22 13.89 -1.48
C VAL A 24 2.76 14.50 -2.77
N ALA A 25 2.45 13.91 -3.93
CA ALA A 25 2.83 14.46 -5.23
C ALA A 25 2.30 15.88 -5.43
N ALA A 26 1.02 16.11 -5.14
CA ALA A 26 0.40 17.43 -5.22
C ALA A 26 1.04 18.43 -4.26
N ASN A 27 1.26 18.04 -3.00
CA ASN A 27 1.87 18.90 -1.99
C ASN A 27 3.33 19.28 -2.31
N LYS A 28 4.10 18.33 -2.86
CA LYS A 28 5.52 18.54 -3.19
C LYS A 28 5.76 19.03 -4.61
N GLN A 29 4.71 19.16 -5.42
CA GLN A 29 4.80 19.53 -6.84
C GLN A 29 5.76 18.63 -7.62
N ILE A 30 5.64 17.31 -7.40
CA ILE A 30 6.39 16.27 -8.09
C ILE A 30 5.44 15.31 -8.81
N LEU A 31 5.98 14.42 -9.63
CA LEU A 31 5.17 13.45 -10.37
C LEU A 31 4.55 12.41 -9.41
N CYS A 32 3.26 12.14 -9.56
CA CYS A 32 2.68 10.90 -9.05
C CYS A 32 2.88 9.82 -10.11
N ILE A 33 3.67 8.81 -9.78
CA ILE A 33 3.95 7.70 -10.69
C ILE A 33 2.77 6.72 -10.65
N ASP A 34 2.27 6.35 -11.83
CA ASP A 34 1.19 5.37 -11.98
C ASP A 34 1.69 3.95 -11.68
N GLY A 35 1.72 3.61 -10.40
CA GLY A 35 2.14 2.31 -9.90
C GLY A 35 2.21 2.27 -8.38
N ASP A 36 2.44 1.06 -7.87
CA ASP A 36 2.67 0.83 -6.45
C ASP A 36 3.62 -0.36 -6.25
N ALA A 37 4.08 -0.57 -5.03
CA ALA A 37 5.10 -1.58 -4.74
C ALA A 37 4.55 -2.90 -4.18
N MET A 38 3.22 -3.14 -4.19
CA MET A 38 2.62 -4.39 -3.71
C MET A 38 1.52 -4.97 -4.62
N GLY A 39 0.83 -4.14 -5.40
CA GLY A 39 -0.29 -4.50 -6.30
C GLY A 39 -1.63 -4.70 -5.61
N ARG A 40 -1.63 -4.72 -4.27
CA ARG A 40 -2.79 -4.86 -3.38
C ARG A 40 -2.37 -4.54 -1.95
N ALA A 41 -3.33 -4.50 -1.04
CA ALA A 41 -3.02 -4.39 0.37
C ALA A 41 -2.42 -5.69 0.91
N PHE A 42 -1.21 -5.59 1.48
CA PHE A 42 -0.52 -6.69 2.16
C PHE A 42 -0.02 -6.25 3.54
N PRO A 43 0.05 -7.18 4.50
CA PRO A 43 0.31 -6.83 5.89
C PRO A 43 1.76 -6.43 6.21
N CYS A 44 2.76 -6.91 5.46
CA CYS A 44 4.17 -6.81 5.84
C CYS A 44 5.08 -6.21 4.75
N LEU A 45 6.11 -5.48 5.16
CA LEU A 45 7.17 -4.94 4.30
C LEU A 45 7.99 -6.03 3.60
N THR A 46 8.02 -7.26 4.12
CA THR A 46 8.60 -8.42 3.41
C THR A 46 7.87 -8.74 2.10
N GLN A 47 6.68 -8.19 1.88
CA GLN A 47 5.87 -8.34 0.68
C GLN A 47 6.00 -7.14 -0.28
N PHE A 48 6.89 -6.20 0.04
CA PHE A 48 7.18 -5.01 -0.76
C PHE A 48 8.13 -5.36 -1.91
N LEU A 49 7.68 -5.19 -3.16
CA LEU A 49 8.41 -5.62 -4.36
C LEU A 49 9.85 -5.11 -4.45
N PRO A 50 10.15 -3.82 -4.18
CA PRO A 50 11.53 -3.34 -4.11
C PRO A 50 12.42 -4.18 -3.19
N PHE A 51 11.91 -4.56 -2.02
CA PHE A 51 12.67 -5.34 -1.04
C PHE A 51 12.76 -6.82 -1.44
N ILE A 52 11.71 -7.39 -2.02
CA ILE A 52 11.74 -8.75 -2.59
C ILE A 52 12.81 -8.86 -3.69
N HIS A 53 12.95 -7.82 -4.51
CA HIS A 53 13.96 -7.77 -5.57
C HIS A 53 15.36 -7.35 -5.07
N GLY A 54 15.57 -7.26 -3.76
CA GLY A 54 16.88 -7.01 -3.17
C GLY A 54 17.33 -5.54 -3.20
N LEU A 55 16.42 -4.58 -3.43
CA LEU A 55 16.75 -3.18 -3.22
C LEU A 55 16.93 -2.88 -1.72
N PRO A 56 17.80 -1.91 -1.37
CA PRO A 56 18.03 -1.55 0.03
C PRO A 56 16.74 -1.18 0.76
N VAL A 57 16.69 -1.52 2.05
CA VAL A 57 15.61 -1.15 2.98
C VAL A 57 15.90 0.14 3.73
N THR A 58 17.12 0.67 3.63
CA THR A 58 17.58 1.91 4.25
C THR A 58 18.22 2.88 3.23
N PRO A 59 18.21 4.20 3.49
CA PRO A 59 17.58 4.86 4.63
C PRO A 59 16.06 4.87 4.50
N SER A 60 15.37 4.53 5.60
CA SER A 60 13.91 4.62 5.70
C SER A 60 13.55 5.47 6.91
N CYS A 61 12.41 6.15 6.87
CA CYS A 61 11.93 6.91 8.01
C CYS A 61 10.43 6.76 8.23
N LEU A 62 10.01 6.99 9.47
CA LEU A 62 8.62 7.24 9.83
C LEU A 62 8.49 8.61 10.49
N CYS A 63 7.33 9.22 10.34
CA CYS A 63 7.01 10.52 10.91
C CYS A 63 5.57 10.54 11.42
N ASP A 64 5.35 11.04 12.63
CA ASP A 64 4.01 11.21 13.19
C ASP A 64 3.39 12.58 12.87
N VAL A 65 2.15 12.78 13.31
CA VAL A 65 1.39 14.01 13.05
C VAL A 65 1.98 15.26 13.70
N ARG A 66 2.88 15.11 14.68
CA ARG A 66 3.59 16.23 15.32
C ARG A 66 4.90 16.55 14.60
N GLY A 67 5.28 15.77 13.58
CA GLY A 67 6.52 15.93 12.84
C GLY A 67 7.71 15.19 13.47
N GLU A 68 7.50 14.44 14.55
CA GLU A 68 8.58 13.67 15.16
C GLU A 68 8.98 12.52 14.24
N THR A 69 10.25 12.50 13.84
CA THR A 69 10.77 11.61 12.81
C THR A 69 11.77 10.62 13.40
N VAL A 70 11.62 9.34 13.06
CA VAL A 70 12.62 8.30 13.31
C VAL A 70 13.24 7.89 11.98
N ILE A 71 14.57 7.89 11.91
CA ILE A 71 15.33 7.51 10.72
C ILE A 71 16.09 6.22 11.02
N CYS A 72 15.93 5.23 10.16
CA CYS A 72 16.65 3.96 10.20
C CYS A 72 17.74 3.96 9.13
N THR A 73 18.98 3.69 9.55
CA THR A 73 20.16 3.57 8.70
C THR A 73 20.64 2.12 8.60
N ASP A 74 21.50 1.86 7.62
CA ASP A 74 22.14 0.56 7.35
C ASP A 74 23.03 0.06 8.49
N ASP A 75 23.55 0.95 9.34
CA ASP A 75 24.29 0.56 10.56
C ASP A 75 23.44 -0.27 11.55
N ILE A 76 22.11 -0.15 11.48
CA ILE A 76 21.18 -0.72 12.46
C ILE A 76 20.21 -1.73 11.81
N ILE A 77 19.86 -1.50 10.53
CA ILE A 77 18.80 -2.26 9.84
C ILE A 77 19.32 -2.81 8.52
N SER A 78 19.25 -4.13 8.38
CA SER A 78 19.75 -4.88 7.22
C SER A 78 18.63 -5.58 6.45
N THR A 79 17.50 -5.89 7.09
CA THR A 79 16.37 -6.60 6.47
C THR A 79 15.05 -5.85 6.57
N SER A 80 14.11 -6.17 5.69
CA SER A 80 12.76 -5.59 5.73
C SER A 80 11.97 -6.04 6.96
N GLN A 81 12.29 -7.20 7.53
CA GLN A 81 11.70 -7.66 8.79
C GLN A 81 12.19 -6.84 9.98
N GLU A 82 13.50 -6.58 10.09
CA GLU A 82 14.04 -5.70 11.14
C GLU A 82 13.44 -4.29 11.05
N LEU A 83 13.31 -3.75 9.83
CA LEU A 83 12.68 -2.47 9.60
C LEU A 83 11.21 -2.46 10.06
N GLU A 84 10.45 -3.49 9.69
CA GLU A 84 9.05 -3.67 10.11
C GLU A 84 8.92 -3.70 11.63
N ASP A 85 9.78 -4.44 12.33
CA ASP A 85 9.73 -4.57 13.78
C ASP A 85 9.94 -3.21 14.47
N VAL A 86 10.90 -2.41 13.98
CA VAL A 86 11.13 -1.04 14.45
C VAL A 86 9.93 -0.16 14.14
N PHE A 87 9.44 -0.18 12.90
CA PHE A 87 8.33 0.68 12.46
C PHE A 87 7.04 0.40 13.22
N ARG A 88 6.70 -0.87 13.49
CA ARG A 88 5.52 -1.23 14.30
C ARG A 88 5.62 -0.75 15.72
N LYS A 89 6.80 -0.92 16.34
CA LYS A 89 7.05 -0.45 17.70
C LYS A 89 6.91 1.06 17.81
N GLU A 90 7.49 1.80 16.88
CA GLU A 90 7.43 3.26 16.86
C GLU A 90 6.03 3.78 16.48
N CYS A 91 5.35 3.15 15.52
CA CYS A 91 3.95 3.48 15.19
C CYS A 91 3.03 3.33 16.40
N THR A 92 3.20 2.25 17.19
CA THR A 92 2.43 2.03 18.42
C THR A 92 2.62 3.15 19.43
N LYS A 93 3.88 3.56 19.66
CA LYS A 93 4.19 4.67 20.57
C LYS A 93 3.64 6.02 20.09
N ARG A 94 3.44 6.17 18.77
CA ARG A 94 3.10 7.44 18.12
C ARG A 94 1.62 7.58 17.76
N GLY A 95 0.76 6.76 18.35
CA GLY A 95 -0.69 6.87 18.20
C GLY A 95 -1.27 6.06 17.04
N LEU A 96 -0.60 4.97 16.64
CA LEU A 96 -1.06 3.97 15.68
C LEU A 96 -1.22 4.46 14.23
N CYS A 97 -0.75 5.66 13.92
CA CYS A 97 -0.75 6.22 12.57
C CYS A 97 0.48 7.07 12.35
N VAL A 98 1.29 6.71 11.35
CA VAL A 98 2.50 7.44 10.95
C VAL A 98 2.63 7.41 9.42
N GLY A 99 3.26 8.43 8.86
CA GLY A 99 3.74 8.40 7.49
C GLY A 99 5.07 7.64 7.41
N VAL A 100 5.29 6.91 6.33
CA VAL A 100 6.52 6.16 6.08
C VAL A 100 7.10 6.56 4.73
N ALA A 101 8.43 6.69 4.67
CA ALA A 101 9.17 6.82 3.42
C ALA A 101 10.30 5.79 3.37
N SER A 102 10.32 5.02 2.28
CA SER A 102 11.37 4.03 1.97
C SER A 102 12.51 4.66 1.17
N PRO A 103 13.62 3.94 0.93
CA PRO A 103 14.78 4.51 0.25
C PRO A 103 14.40 4.94 -1.17
N PRO A 104 14.89 6.10 -1.63
CA PRO A 104 14.64 6.53 -2.99
C PRO A 104 15.32 5.58 -3.98
N ILE A 105 14.60 5.25 -5.05
CA ILE A 105 15.10 4.41 -6.14
C ILE A 105 15.29 5.23 -7.41
N THR A 106 16.18 4.76 -8.29
CA THR A 106 16.38 5.36 -9.63
C THR A 106 15.22 5.03 -10.55
N GLY A 107 15.08 5.78 -11.65
CA GLY A 107 14.09 5.48 -12.68
C GLY A 107 14.25 4.08 -13.30
N GLU A 108 15.49 3.61 -13.48
CA GLU A 108 15.76 2.26 -13.97
C GLU A 108 15.29 1.19 -12.97
N GLN A 109 15.59 1.38 -11.68
CA GLN A 109 15.11 0.49 -10.63
C GLN A 109 13.58 0.53 -10.54
N LEU A 110 12.96 1.70 -10.67
CA LEU A 110 11.51 1.83 -10.67
C LEU A 110 10.88 0.99 -11.79
N GLN A 111 11.39 1.06 -13.02
CA GLN A 111 10.86 0.29 -14.14
C GLN A 111 10.84 -1.23 -13.88
N LYS A 112 11.81 -1.74 -13.11
CA LYS A 112 12.00 -3.18 -12.86
C LYS A 112 11.36 -3.68 -11.56
N ASN A 113 11.09 -2.80 -10.59
CA ASN A 113 10.87 -3.21 -9.19
C ASN A 113 9.53 -2.75 -8.58
N ILE A 114 8.60 -2.24 -9.37
CA ILE A 114 7.23 -1.92 -8.93
C ILE A 114 6.20 -2.53 -9.86
N LEU A 115 4.93 -2.52 -9.43
CA LEU A 115 3.79 -2.80 -10.29
C LEU A 115 3.30 -1.51 -10.95
N HIS A 116 3.33 -1.50 -12.27
CA HIS A 116 2.87 -0.38 -13.08
C HIS A 116 1.35 -0.39 -13.21
N HIS A 117 0.77 0.79 -13.45
CA HIS A 117 -0.63 0.99 -13.80
C HIS A 117 -1.65 0.67 -12.71
N SER A 118 -1.24 0.55 -11.45
CA SER A 118 -2.18 0.21 -10.38
C SER A 118 -3.11 1.37 -10.01
N LEU A 119 -2.67 2.63 -10.12
CA LEU A 119 -3.52 3.80 -9.93
C LEU A 119 -4.54 3.92 -11.08
N SER A 120 -4.08 3.82 -12.32
CA SER A 120 -4.96 3.80 -13.50
C SER A 120 -5.98 2.67 -13.41
N ARG A 121 -5.54 1.46 -13.02
CA ARG A 121 -6.46 0.33 -12.81
C ARG A 121 -7.50 0.63 -11.73
N ALA A 122 -7.09 1.19 -10.59
CA ALA A 122 -8.03 1.58 -9.53
C ALA A 122 -9.04 2.62 -10.01
N TRP A 123 -8.60 3.59 -10.82
CA TRP A 123 -9.46 4.58 -11.45
C TRP A 123 -10.51 3.93 -12.35
N PHE A 124 -10.12 3.08 -13.30
CA PHE A 124 -11.05 2.42 -14.21
C PHE A 124 -12.05 1.50 -13.51
N LEU A 125 -11.63 0.81 -12.43
CA LEU A 125 -12.54 0.02 -11.61
C LEU A 125 -13.56 0.91 -10.88
N GLY A 126 -13.10 2.05 -10.34
CA GLY A 126 -13.96 3.04 -9.69
C GLY A 126 -14.98 3.65 -10.67
N GLU A 127 -14.53 3.99 -11.88
CA GLU A 127 -15.37 4.51 -12.95
C GLU A 127 -16.43 3.49 -13.38
N ALA A 128 -16.03 2.22 -13.59
CA ALA A 128 -16.95 1.15 -13.95
C ALA A 128 -18.07 1.00 -12.91
N LYS A 129 -17.72 1.01 -11.61
CA LYS A 129 -18.68 1.00 -10.50
C LYS A 129 -19.59 2.23 -10.52
N PHE A 130 -19.02 3.42 -10.74
CA PHE A 130 -19.77 4.68 -10.68
C PHE A 130 -20.81 4.79 -11.80
N ASN A 131 -20.45 4.36 -13.01
CA ASN A 131 -21.29 4.46 -14.20
C ASN A 131 -22.34 3.33 -14.29
N HIS A 132 -22.15 2.20 -13.60
CA HIS A 132 -23.03 1.03 -13.69
C HIS A 132 -23.68 0.71 -12.34
N ARG A 133 -24.62 1.53 -11.87
CA ARG A 133 -25.17 1.39 -10.50
C ARG A 133 -25.98 0.11 -10.26
N ILE A 134 -26.66 -0.41 -11.28
CA ILE A 134 -27.53 -1.59 -11.15
C ILE A 134 -26.71 -2.89 -11.19
N ASP A 135 -25.74 -3.00 -12.11
CA ASP A 135 -24.90 -4.18 -12.32
C ASP A 135 -23.44 -3.97 -11.89
N ALA A 136 -23.21 -3.08 -10.90
CA ALA A 136 -21.88 -2.61 -10.48
C ALA A 136 -20.86 -3.73 -10.26
N ILE A 137 -21.27 -4.82 -9.61
CA ILE A 137 -20.41 -5.97 -9.33
C ILE A 137 -19.87 -6.58 -10.63
N GLN A 138 -20.74 -6.78 -11.62
CA GLN A 138 -20.36 -7.35 -12.91
C GLN A 138 -19.58 -6.36 -13.76
N ALA A 139 -19.93 -5.06 -13.72
CA ALA A 139 -19.18 -4.02 -14.41
C ALA A 139 -17.74 -3.94 -13.90
N VAL A 140 -17.52 -3.95 -12.58
CA VAL A 140 -16.18 -3.98 -11.97
C VAL A 140 -15.43 -5.26 -12.33
N ALA A 141 -16.10 -6.42 -12.29
CA ALA A 141 -15.48 -7.68 -12.66
C ALA A 141 -15.01 -7.69 -14.12
N ARG A 142 -15.85 -7.21 -15.06
CA ARG A 142 -15.48 -7.08 -16.48
C ARG A 142 -14.31 -6.12 -16.67
N ALA A 143 -14.37 -4.93 -16.07
CA ALA A 143 -13.31 -3.93 -16.16
C ALA A 143 -11.97 -4.43 -15.57
N GLY A 144 -12.03 -5.23 -14.51
CA GLY A 144 -10.85 -5.77 -13.85
C GLY A 144 -10.35 -7.11 -14.39
N HIS A 145 -10.99 -7.65 -15.44
CA HIS A 145 -10.81 -9.03 -15.92
C HIS A 145 -10.93 -10.07 -14.79
N GLY A 146 -11.78 -9.79 -13.81
CA GLY A 146 -12.01 -10.60 -12.64
C GLY A 146 -13.16 -11.58 -12.81
N ARG A 147 -13.45 -12.33 -11.74
CA ARG A 147 -14.59 -13.24 -11.64
C ARG A 147 -15.39 -12.90 -10.39
N VAL A 148 -16.71 -13.01 -10.50
CA VAL A 148 -17.61 -12.85 -9.36
C VAL A 148 -17.83 -14.23 -8.75
N LEU A 149 -17.33 -14.44 -7.53
CA LEU A 149 -17.53 -15.68 -6.79
C LEU A 149 -18.84 -15.65 -6.00
N ILE A 150 -19.19 -14.49 -5.46
CA ILE A 150 -20.41 -14.25 -4.68
C ILE A 150 -21.00 -12.92 -5.16
N SER A 151 -22.15 -12.97 -5.83
CA SER A 151 -22.87 -11.77 -6.32
C SER A 151 -23.96 -11.29 -5.37
N ASN A 152 -24.49 -12.19 -4.56
CA ASN A 152 -25.51 -11.91 -3.55
C ASN A 152 -25.26 -12.84 -2.35
N GLY A 153 -25.55 -12.34 -1.15
CA GLY A 153 -25.38 -13.06 0.09
C GLY A 153 -25.48 -12.12 1.28
N LYS A 154 -25.87 -12.66 2.44
CA LYS A 154 -25.95 -11.91 3.68
C LYS A 154 -24.72 -12.21 4.52
N VAL A 155 -24.03 -11.17 4.99
CA VAL A 155 -23.01 -11.36 6.03
C VAL A 155 -23.73 -11.71 7.32
N ILE A 156 -23.56 -12.93 7.80
CA ILE A 156 -24.25 -13.46 8.98
C ILE A 156 -23.37 -13.44 10.23
N ASN A 157 -22.05 -13.47 10.06
CA ASN A 157 -21.10 -13.39 11.16
C ASN A 157 -19.76 -12.80 10.68
N ILE A 158 -19.07 -12.11 11.58
CA ILE A 158 -17.69 -11.68 11.37
C ILE A 158 -16.88 -11.95 12.63
N GLU A 159 -15.88 -12.80 12.49
CA GLU A 159 -14.94 -13.11 13.57
C GLU A 159 -13.64 -12.34 13.33
N ARG A 160 -13.13 -11.69 14.37
CA ARG A 160 -11.86 -10.96 14.33
C ARG A 160 -11.07 -11.23 15.60
N HIS A 161 -9.80 -11.52 15.45
CA HIS A 161 -8.85 -11.65 16.54
C HIS A 161 -7.52 -11.01 16.14
N THR A 162 -6.88 -10.33 17.09
CA THR A 162 -5.57 -9.72 16.88
C THR A 162 -4.52 -10.65 17.46
N THR A 163 -3.63 -11.17 16.62
CA THR A 163 -2.51 -12.02 17.02
C THR A 163 -1.23 -11.61 16.29
N GLY A 164 -0.13 -11.48 17.04
CA GLY A 164 1.19 -11.16 16.47
C GLY A 164 1.25 -9.81 15.74
N GLY A 165 0.45 -8.82 16.13
CA GLY A 165 0.41 -7.50 15.49
C GLY A 165 -0.43 -7.43 14.21
N PHE A 166 -1.15 -8.49 13.87
CA PHE A 166 -2.05 -8.54 12.72
C PHE A 166 -3.49 -8.84 13.15
N VAL A 167 -4.45 -8.21 12.48
CA VAL A 167 -5.86 -8.57 12.59
C VAL A 167 -6.12 -9.72 11.62
N ARG A 168 -6.56 -10.86 12.15
CA ARG A 168 -7.00 -12.02 11.38
C ARG A 168 -8.47 -12.28 11.67
N GLY A 169 -9.16 -12.90 10.73
CA GLY A 169 -10.59 -13.08 10.87
C GLY A 169 -11.25 -13.81 9.73
N HIS A 170 -12.51 -14.15 9.95
CA HIS A 170 -13.39 -14.81 9.00
C HIS A 170 -14.64 -13.96 8.80
N VAL A 171 -15.14 -13.92 7.56
CA VAL A 171 -16.44 -13.36 7.23
C VAL A 171 -17.30 -14.51 6.74
N PHE A 172 -18.43 -14.74 7.41
CA PHE A 172 -19.38 -15.78 7.05
C PHE A 172 -20.49 -15.16 6.23
N ILE A 173 -20.69 -15.70 5.03
CA ILE A 173 -21.67 -15.22 4.07
C ILE A 173 -22.66 -16.36 3.83
N GLU A 174 -23.92 -16.11 4.15
CA GLU A 174 -25.04 -16.98 3.78
C GLU A 174 -25.45 -16.64 2.35
N THR A 175 -25.34 -17.62 1.47
CA THR A 175 -25.83 -17.57 0.08
C THR A 175 -27.05 -18.47 -0.02
N GLY A 176 -28.11 -18.01 -0.69
CA GLY A 176 -29.33 -18.80 -0.90
C GLY A 176 -29.14 -19.98 -1.85
#